data_AF-A0A3D0DPI5-F1
#
_entry.id   AF-A0A3D0DPI5-F1
#
_cell.length_a   1.000
_cell.length_b   1.000
_cell.length_c   1.000
_cell.angle_alpha   90.00
_cell.angle_beta   90.00
_cell.angle_gamma   90.00
#
_symmetry.space_group_name_H-M   'P 1'
#
loop_
_entity.id
_entity.type
_entity.pdbx_description
1 polymer ?
#
loop_
_entity_poly.entity_id
_entity_poly.type
_entity_poly.pdbx_seq_one_letter_code
_entity_poly.pdbx_strand_id
1 'polypeptide(L)'
;MRFMRRASGSDLCRKRLRRAQTCYPEYMRFCQSLLPSGAILLHLFCPDIRPMRFHRLSLTAAAALLLLAACSDNGVQLGEFPPITKTEGDEPFDLVAPTSDSPAPFTFESSDKAVAEINGKTVTIGHAGVATITARQGERGSYNPTWTSTTLTVKARVCEAPSVNEKGVCVAPATTAGYVSRGEVMWMPASFQLSWAKADAFCKNTTIKGQKPWRLPTKNELAELVASGELDGRGWKGGDAWTKSAGATADTYATVNLLSSAASDLAASDEAYVTCVR
;
A
#
# COMPACT_ATOMS: atom_id res chain seq x y z
N MET A 1 -54.08 -32.73 -23.43
CA MET A 1 -53.90 -31.75 -22.34
C MET A 1 -52.70 -32.15 -21.49
N ARG A 2 -51.55 -31.47 -21.64
CA ARG A 2 -50.39 -31.63 -20.73
C ARG A 2 -50.54 -30.61 -19.60
N PHE A 3 -50.82 -31.08 -18.39
CA PHE A 3 -50.79 -30.24 -17.20
C PHE A 3 -49.33 -29.98 -16.79
N MET A 4 -48.82 -28.78 -17.04
CA MET A 4 -47.64 -28.27 -16.35
C MET A 4 -48.03 -27.96 -14.90
N ARG A 5 -47.49 -28.73 -13.93
CA ARG A 5 -47.58 -28.37 -12.51
C ARG A 5 -46.58 -27.25 -12.23
N ARG A 6 -47.08 -26.05 -11.87
CA ARG A 6 -46.30 -25.00 -11.21
C ARG A 6 -45.78 -25.55 -9.88
N ALA A 7 -44.46 -25.53 -9.69
CA ALA A 7 -43.87 -25.76 -8.39
C ALA A 7 -44.28 -24.62 -7.45
N SER A 8 -44.87 -24.98 -6.30
CA SER A 8 -45.22 -24.03 -5.25
C SER A 8 -43.97 -23.39 -4.66
N GLY A 9 -44.04 -22.13 -4.21
CA GLY A 9 -42.94 -21.45 -3.51
C GLY A 9 -42.41 -22.21 -2.29
N SER A 10 -43.22 -23.12 -1.73
CA SER A 10 -42.82 -24.06 -0.68
C SER A 10 -41.79 -25.09 -1.13
N ASP A 11 -41.77 -25.50 -2.41
CA ASP A 11 -40.78 -26.46 -2.95
C ASP A 11 -39.42 -25.80 -3.22
N LEU A 12 -39.41 -24.51 -3.58
CA LEU A 12 -38.18 -23.72 -3.69
C LEU A 12 -37.56 -23.44 -2.33
N CYS A 13 -38.38 -23.16 -1.31
CA CYS A 13 -37.91 -23.01 0.07
C CYS A 13 -37.38 -24.35 0.63
N ARG A 14 -38.07 -25.47 0.35
CA ARG A 14 -37.66 -26.82 0.78
C ARG A 14 -36.40 -27.33 0.05
N LYS A 15 -36.17 -26.93 -1.21
CA LYS A 15 -34.90 -27.17 -1.93
C LYS A 15 -33.75 -26.30 -1.41
N ARG A 16 -34.01 -25.03 -1.04
CA ARG A 16 -33.02 -24.15 -0.41
C ARG A 16 -32.64 -24.62 1.01
N LEU A 17 -33.59 -25.11 1.79
CA LEU A 17 -33.35 -25.70 3.12
C LEU A 17 -32.56 -27.01 3.05
N ARG A 18 -32.80 -27.89 2.06
CA ARG A 18 -31.98 -29.10 1.87
C ARG A 18 -30.54 -28.81 1.44
N ARG A 19 -30.29 -27.71 0.71
CA ARG A 19 -28.94 -27.21 0.40
C ARG A 19 -28.24 -26.58 1.61
N ALA A 20 -28.97 -25.92 2.51
CA ALA A 20 -28.41 -25.40 3.76
C ALA A 20 -28.05 -26.54 4.76
N GLN A 21 -28.82 -27.64 4.75
CA GLN A 21 -28.59 -28.82 5.59
C GLN A 21 -27.31 -29.60 5.28
N THR A 22 -26.71 -29.41 4.10
CA THR A 22 -25.48 -30.10 3.68
C THR A 22 -24.20 -29.35 4.07
N CYS A 23 -24.31 -28.10 4.54
CA CYS A 23 -23.16 -27.29 4.96
C CYS A 23 -22.90 -27.29 6.49
N TYR A 24 -23.85 -27.75 7.33
CA TYR A 24 -23.72 -27.65 8.79
C TYR A 24 -24.34 -28.85 9.54
N PRO A 25 -23.68 -30.02 9.58
CA PRO A 25 -24.15 -31.16 10.38
C PRO A 25 -23.92 -30.98 11.89
N GLU A 26 -22.96 -30.14 12.30
CA GLU A 26 -22.55 -29.99 13.72
C GLU A 26 -23.40 -28.95 14.49
N TYR A 27 -24.08 -28.03 13.82
CA TYR A 27 -24.85 -26.97 14.50
C TYR A 27 -26.21 -27.45 15.06
N MET A 28 -26.70 -28.63 14.65
CA MET A 28 -27.98 -29.18 15.14
C MET A 28 -27.84 -30.14 16.33
N ARG A 29 -26.63 -30.56 16.72
CA ARG A 29 -26.48 -31.39 17.93
C ARG A 29 -26.53 -30.59 19.23
N PHE A 30 -26.30 -29.27 19.17
CA PHE A 30 -26.46 -28.39 20.33
C PHE A 30 -27.90 -27.87 20.51
N CYS A 31 -28.71 -27.85 19.45
CA CYS A 31 -30.14 -27.50 19.55
C CYS A 31 -31.07 -28.69 19.88
N GLN A 32 -30.60 -29.93 19.72
CA GLN A 32 -31.40 -31.13 20.04
C GLN A 32 -31.22 -31.68 21.46
N SER A 33 -30.32 -31.14 22.27
CA SER A 33 -30.19 -31.55 23.69
C SER A 33 -31.09 -30.74 24.65
N LEU A 34 -31.79 -29.70 24.17
CA LEU A 34 -32.62 -28.80 24.98
C LEU A 34 -34.12 -29.10 24.96
N LEU A 35 -34.56 -30.23 24.40
CA LEU A 35 -35.97 -30.66 24.45
C LEU A 35 -36.08 -32.14 24.83
N PRO A 36 -36.15 -32.50 26.13
CA PRO A 36 -36.74 -33.76 26.52
C PRO A 36 -38.26 -33.60 26.62
N SER A 37 -38.95 -34.54 25.98
CA SER A 37 -40.38 -34.86 26.13
C SER A 37 -41.34 -34.05 25.26
N GLY A 38 -41.82 -34.72 24.21
CA GLY A 38 -42.87 -34.23 23.35
C GLY A 38 -44.20 -34.07 24.08
N ALA A 39 -44.91 -32.98 23.77
CA ALA A 39 -46.36 -32.89 23.95
C ALA A 39 -46.94 -32.03 22.82
N ILE A 40 -48.15 -32.45 22.44
CA ILE A 40 -48.94 -32.11 21.27
C ILE A 40 -49.63 -30.74 21.43
N LEU A 41 -50.11 -30.20 20.30
CA LEU A 41 -51.28 -29.31 20.12
C LEU A 41 -51.03 -27.80 19.97
N LEU A 42 -51.26 -27.33 18.74
CA LEU A 42 -52.22 -26.29 18.34
C LEU A 42 -52.41 -25.03 19.25
N HIS A 43 -52.31 -23.88 18.57
CA HIS A 43 -52.97 -22.58 18.82
C HIS A 43 -52.35 -21.52 19.75
N LEU A 44 -52.19 -20.33 19.13
CA LEU A 44 -52.62 -18.99 19.57
C LEU A 44 -51.88 -18.29 20.73
N PHE A 45 -51.43 -17.06 20.43
CA PHE A 45 -51.26 -15.89 21.35
C PHE A 45 -50.29 -16.11 22.53
N CYS A 46 -49.54 -15.17 23.10
CA CYS A 46 -49.39 -13.72 23.06
C CYS A 46 -47.99 -13.44 23.69
N PRO A 47 -47.41 -12.24 23.54
CA PRO A 47 -46.13 -11.86 24.13
C PRO A 47 -46.30 -11.43 25.59
N ASP A 48 -45.34 -11.73 26.46
CA ASP A 48 -45.02 -10.79 27.54
C ASP A 48 -43.62 -11.00 28.16
N ILE A 49 -43.02 -9.87 28.51
CA ILE A 49 -41.67 -9.67 29.04
C ILE A 49 -41.73 -9.72 30.56
N ARG A 50 -40.87 -10.52 31.24
CA ARG A 50 -40.24 -10.13 32.53
C ARG A 50 -38.89 -10.85 32.74
N PRO A 51 -37.91 -10.20 33.40
CA PRO A 51 -36.52 -10.67 33.45
C PRO A 51 -36.28 -11.59 34.65
N MET A 52 -35.51 -12.67 34.45
CA MET A 52 -35.01 -13.50 35.56
C MET A 52 -33.49 -13.42 35.71
N ARG A 53 -33.14 -12.90 36.89
CA ARG A 53 -31.93 -13.02 37.70
C ARG A 53 -30.83 -13.97 37.20
N PHE A 54 -29.65 -13.37 37.01
CA PHE A 54 -28.37 -14.06 36.86
C PHE A 54 -27.96 -14.79 38.15
N HIS A 55 -27.65 -16.08 38.03
CA HIS A 55 -26.84 -16.80 39.01
C HIS A 55 -25.63 -17.43 38.30
N ARG A 56 -24.47 -16.88 38.66
CA ARG A 56 -23.10 -17.41 38.58
C ARG A 56 -22.90 -18.70 37.79
N LEU A 57 -22.20 -18.60 36.65
CA LEU A 57 -21.31 -19.65 36.16
C LEU A 57 -20.06 -19.02 35.53
N SER A 58 -18.97 -19.74 35.71
CA SER A 58 -17.58 -19.33 35.76
C SER A 58 -16.84 -19.43 34.44
N LEU A 59 -15.84 -18.55 34.29
CA LEU A 59 -14.55 -18.68 33.60
C LEU A 59 -14.47 -19.03 32.10
N THR A 60 -13.66 -18.20 31.42
CA THR A 60 -12.96 -18.31 30.11
C THR A 60 -13.72 -17.98 28.82
N ALA A 61 -13.85 -16.67 28.54
CA ALA A 61 -14.00 -16.13 27.20
C ALA A 61 -12.62 -15.68 26.67
N ALA A 62 -11.89 -16.57 25.99
CA ALA A 62 -10.77 -16.21 25.12
C ALA A 62 -10.32 -17.41 24.28
N ALA A 63 -10.82 -17.52 23.05
CA ALA A 63 -10.19 -18.12 21.86
C ALA A 63 -11.26 -18.34 20.77
N ALA A 64 -11.76 -17.26 20.18
CA ALA A 64 -12.42 -17.35 18.87
C ALA A 64 -11.32 -17.26 17.80
N LEU A 65 -10.67 -18.39 17.50
CA LEU A 65 -9.75 -18.50 16.38
C LEU A 65 -9.98 -19.84 15.67
N LEU A 66 -10.26 -19.72 14.36
CA LEU A 66 -10.38 -20.75 13.33
C LEU A 66 -11.57 -21.73 13.42
N LEU A 67 -12.65 -21.41 12.68
CA LEU A 67 -13.63 -22.39 12.20
C LEU A 67 -13.65 -22.43 10.66
N LEU A 68 -12.93 -23.44 10.14
CA LEU A 68 -13.29 -24.37 9.06
C LEU A 68 -13.64 -23.81 7.65
N ALA A 69 -12.68 -23.91 6.74
CA ALA A 69 -12.95 -24.26 5.34
C ALA A 69 -12.98 -25.79 5.22
N ALA A 70 -14.17 -26.36 5.00
CA ALA A 70 -14.31 -27.74 4.52
C ALA A 70 -15.65 -27.93 3.79
N CYS A 71 -15.72 -27.44 2.56
CA CYS A 71 -16.46 -28.12 1.49
C CYS A 71 -15.44 -28.40 0.39
N SER A 72 -14.86 -29.60 0.37
CA SER A 72 -14.15 -30.10 -0.80
C SER A 72 -15.18 -30.70 -1.77
N ASP A 73 -15.01 -30.64 -3.08
CA ASP A 73 -14.73 -29.50 -3.96
C ASP A 73 -15.24 -29.96 -5.34
N ASN A 74 -16.16 -29.23 -5.94
CA ASN A 74 -16.27 -29.18 -7.41
C ASN A 74 -16.21 -27.69 -7.80
N GLY A 75 -15.48 -26.88 -7.02
CA GLY A 75 -15.02 -25.57 -7.45
C GLY A 75 -13.97 -25.74 -8.54
N VAL A 76 -13.88 -24.75 -9.42
CA VAL A 76 -12.79 -24.72 -10.39
C VAL A 76 -11.47 -24.53 -9.65
N GLN A 77 -10.50 -25.40 -9.92
CA GLN A 77 -9.17 -25.27 -9.36
C GLN A 77 -8.52 -24.02 -9.97
N LEU A 78 -8.22 -23.05 -9.11
CA LEU A 78 -7.48 -21.85 -9.51
C LEU A 78 -5.98 -22.12 -9.45
N GLY A 79 -5.24 -21.56 -10.40
CA GLY A 79 -3.79 -21.55 -10.42
C GLY A 79 -3.19 -20.68 -9.31
N GLU A 80 -1.86 -20.60 -9.33
CA GLU A 80 -1.11 -19.81 -8.35
C GLU A 80 -1.48 -18.33 -8.43
N PHE A 81 -1.63 -17.71 -7.27
CA PHE A 81 -1.74 -16.27 -7.13
C PHE A 81 -0.59 -15.78 -6.24
N PRO A 82 0.60 -15.53 -6.82
CA PRO A 82 1.82 -15.32 -6.04
C PRO A 82 1.78 -14.00 -5.27
N PRO A 83 2.49 -13.91 -4.12
CA PRO A 83 2.56 -12.69 -3.33
C PRO A 83 3.20 -11.55 -4.11
N ILE A 84 2.68 -10.34 -3.92
CA ILE A 84 3.10 -9.14 -4.63
C ILE A 84 3.84 -8.22 -3.66
N THR A 85 4.99 -7.70 -4.06
CA THR A 85 5.73 -6.70 -3.30
C THR A 85 5.88 -5.42 -4.13
N LYS A 86 5.50 -4.29 -3.54
CA LYS A 86 5.57 -2.94 -4.13
C LYS A 86 6.13 -1.95 -3.12
N THR A 87 6.47 -0.76 -3.57
CA THR A 87 6.92 0.36 -2.73
C THR A 87 5.97 1.53 -2.88
N GLU A 88 5.79 2.32 -1.83
CA GLU A 88 4.98 3.55 -1.92
C GLU A 88 5.45 4.48 -3.05
N GLY A 89 4.51 5.02 -3.81
CA GLY A 89 4.80 5.89 -4.96
C GLY A 89 5.25 5.15 -6.23
N ASP A 90 5.21 3.82 -6.24
CA ASP A 90 5.28 3.05 -7.50
C ASP A 90 4.08 3.41 -8.40
N GLU A 91 4.29 3.36 -9.72
CA GLU A 91 3.22 3.57 -10.68
C GLU A 91 2.12 2.50 -10.57
N PRO A 92 0.87 2.82 -10.94
CA PRO A 92 -0.20 1.83 -11.00
C PRO A 92 0.18 0.63 -11.88
N PHE A 93 -0.25 -0.56 -11.48
CA PHE A 93 0.06 -1.79 -12.19
C PHE A 93 -1.17 -2.68 -12.30
N ASP A 94 -1.20 -3.55 -13.32
CA ASP A 94 -2.29 -4.48 -13.52
C ASP A 94 -2.06 -5.83 -12.83
N LEU A 95 -3.10 -6.36 -12.20
CA LEU A 95 -3.12 -7.71 -11.63
C LEU A 95 -3.16 -8.76 -12.73
N VAL A 96 -2.29 -9.74 -12.62
CA VAL A 96 -2.35 -10.98 -13.40
C VAL A 96 -3.34 -11.91 -12.71
N ALA A 97 -4.42 -12.27 -13.41
CA ALA A 97 -5.40 -13.21 -12.89
C ALA A 97 -4.79 -14.62 -12.79
N PRO A 98 -5.16 -15.41 -11.76
CA PRO A 98 -4.76 -16.81 -11.69
C PRO A 98 -5.37 -17.59 -12.87
N THR A 99 -4.72 -18.69 -13.25
CA THR A 99 -5.27 -19.58 -14.28
C THR A 99 -6.54 -20.26 -13.77
N SER A 100 -7.49 -20.50 -14.67
CA SER A 100 -8.76 -21.14 -14.35
C SER A 100 -9.34 -21.80 -15.60
N ASP A 101 -10.01 -22.94 -15.41
CA ASP A 101 -10.74 -23.63 -16.46
C ASP A 101 -12.11 -22.99 -16.76
N SER A 102 -12.58 -22.08 -15.89
CA SER A 102 -13.83 -21.34 -16.11
C SER A 102 -13.59 -20.13 -16.98
N PRO A 103 -14.45 -19.86 -17.97
CA PRO A 103 -14.35 -18.68 -18.82
C PRO A 103 -15.03 -17.45 -18.19
N ALA A 104 -15.38 -17.48 -16.90
CA ALA A 104 -15.93 -16.32 -16.19
C ALA A 104 -14.83 -15.27 -15.92
N PRO A 105 -15.14 -13.96 -16.01
CA PRO A 105 -14.17 -12.92 -15.69
C PRO A 105 -13.83 -12.91 -14.19
N PHE A 106 -12.59 -12.52 -13.88
CA PHE A 106 -12.18 -12.26 -12.50
C PHE A 106 -12.56 -10.84 -12.07
N THR A 107 -13.03 -10.74 -10.84
CA THR A 107 -13.18 -9.48 -10.10
C THR A 107 -12.19 -9.47 -8.96
N PHE A 108 -11.52 -8.33 -8.75
CA PHE A 108 -10.51 -8.18 -7.71
C PHE A 108 -11.01 -7.24 -6.61
N GLU A 109 -10.67 -7.57 -5.37
CA GLU A 109 -11.02 -6.80 -4.19
C GLU A 109 -9.81 -6.72 -3.25
N SER A 110 -9.56 -5.53 -2.70
CA SER A 110 -8.54 -5.32 -1.66
C SER A 110 -9.21 -5.30 -0.29
N SER A 111 -8.57 -5.95 0.69
CA SER A 111 -8.98 -5.84 2.09
C SER A 111 -8.77 -4.44 2.67
N ASP A 112 -7.84 -3.66 2.11
CA ASP A 112 -7.50 -2.32 2.56
C ASP A 112 -7.26 -1.38 1.36
N LYS A 113 -8.19 -0.45 1.16
CA LYS A 113 -8.12 0.55 0.07
C LYS A 113 -7.08 1.65 0.34
N ALA A 114 -6.67 1.87 1.59
CA ALA A 114 -5.63 2.83 1.92
C ALA A 114 -4.22 2.31 1.55
N VAL A 115 -4.03 0.99 1.52
CA VAL A 115 -2.79 0.34 1.06
C VAL A 115 -2.84 0.10 -0.45
N ALA A 116 -3.97 -0.38 -0.97
CA ALA A 116 -4.13 -0.69 -2.38
C ALA A 116 -5.58 -0.50 -2.84
N GLU A 117 -5.79 0.48 -3.72
CA GLU A 117 -7.08 0.71 -4.37
C GLU A 117 -7.11 -0.04 -5.71
N ILE A 118 -8.18 -0.79 -5.97
CA ILE A 118 -8.32 -1.62 -7.18
C ILE A 118 -9.49 -1.12 -8.00
N ASN A 119 -9.20 -0.76 -9.26
CA ASN A 119 -10.19 -0.36 -10.26
C ASN A 119 -10.11 -1.34 -11.43
N GLY A 120 -11.04 -2.31 -11.48
CA GLY A 120 -10.99 -3.40 -12.45
C GLY A 120 -9.84 -4.36 -12.16
N LYS A 121 -8.75 -4.26 -12.91
CA LYS A 121 -7.50 -5.02 -12.69
C LYS A 121 -6.35 -4.13 -12.23
N THR A 122 -6.46 -2.82 -12.40
CA THR A 122 -5.41 -1.87 -12.11
C THR A 122 -5.40 -1.55 -10.62
N VAL A 123 -4.25 -1.77 -9.99
CA VAL A 123 -3.99 -1.43 -8.60
C VAL A 123 -3.27 -0.08 -8.54
N THR A 124 -3.83 0.84 -7.77
CA THR A 124 -3.16 2.07 -7.37
C THR A 124 -2.59 1.88 -5.97
N ILE A 125 -1.28 2.12 -5.82
CA ILE A 125 -0.58 1.99 -4.55
C ILE A 125 -0.90 3.19 -3.66
N GLY A 126 -1.29 2.91 -2.41
CA GLY A 126 -1.46 3.91 -1.36
C GLY A 126 -0.26 3.94 -0.41
N HIS A 127 -0.55 3.79 0.88
CA HIS A 127 0.46 3.83 1.94
C HIS A 127 1.09 2.46 2.24
N ALA A 128 2.23 2.49 2.91
CA ALA A 128 2.95 1.31 3.36
C ALA A 128 2.06 0.45 4.27
N GLY A 129 2.06 -0.85 4.00
CA GLY A 129 1.20 -1.79 4.71
C GLY A 129 1.07 -3.11 3.98
N VAL A 130 0.24 -3.99 4.52
CA VAL A 130 -0.06 -5.28 3.93
C VAL A 130 -1.56 -5.34 3.67
N ALA A 131 -1.93 -5.63 2.43
CA ALA A 131 -3.31 -5.87 2.02
C ALA A 131 -3.45 -7.30 1.48
N THR A 132 -4.60 -7.91 1.70
CA THR A 132 -4.98 -9.16 1.04
C THR A 132 -5.80 -8.83 -0.20
N ILE A 133 -5.33 -9.29 -1.36
CA ILE A 133 -6.04 -9.14 -2.62
C ILE A 133 -6.79 -10.44 -2.90
N THR A 134 -8.11 -10.34 -3.08
CA THR A 134 -8.97 -11.47 -3.39
C THR A 134 -9.33 -11.43 -4.87
N ALA A 135 -9.00 -12.49 -5.60
CA ALA A 135 -9.46 -12.73 -6.95
C ALA A 135 -10.68 -13.65 -6.90
N ARG A 136 -11.85 -13.13 -7.28
CA ARG A 136 -13.10 -13.90 -7.32
C ARG A 136 -13.50 -14.18 -8.75
N GLN A 137 -13.92 -15.41 -8.99
CA GLN A 137 -14.49 -15.83 -10.25
C GLN A 137 -15.93 -16.29 -10.00
N GLY A 138 -16.89 -15.61 -10.64
CA GLY A 138 -18.31 -15.89 -10.48
C GLY A 138 -18.74 -17.21 -11.11
N GLU A 139 -19.98 -17.61 -10.83
CA GLU A 139 -20.62 -18.77 -11.46
C GLU A 139 -20.80 -18.53 -12.96
N ARG A 140 -20.50 -19.54 -13.79
CA ARG A 140 -20.81 -19.51 -15.23
C ARG A 140 -21.12 -20.91 -15.73
N GLY A 141 -22.37 -21.16 -16.13
CA GLY A 141 -22.78 -22.47 -16.61
C GLY A 141 -22.67 -23.54 -15.51
N SER A 142 -21.85 -24.56 -15.73
CA SER A 142 -21.57 -25.62 -14.75
C SER A 142 -20.42 -25.30 -13.79
N TYR A 143 -19.72 -24.19 -14.00
CA TYR A 143 -18.61 -23.79 -13.14
C TYR A 143 -19.14 -23.06 -11.90
N ASN A 144 -18.93 -23.67 -10.74
CA ASN A 144 -19.27 -23.07 -9.45
C ASN A 144 -18.37 -21.85 -9.16
N PRO A 145 -18.85 -20.87 -8.38
CA PRO A 145 -18.04 -19.72 -7.99
C PRO A 145 -16.84 -20.16 -7.15
N THR A 146 -15.69 -19.56 -7.41
CA THR A 146 -14.42 -19.86 -6.74
C THR A 146 -13.65 -18.57 -6.46
N TRP A 147 -12.75 -18.58 -5.49
CA TRP A 147 -11.90 -17.44 -5.17
C TRP A 147 -10.54 -17.91 -4.65
N THR A 148 -9.54 -17.06 -4.86
CA THR A 148 -8.21 -17.20 -4.27
C THR A 148 -7.74 -15.86 -3.76
N SER A 149 -6.78 -15.87 -2.85
CA SER A 149 -6.25 -14.66 -2.22
C SER A 149 -4.73 -14.67 -2.24
N THR A 150 -4.15 -13.48 -2.42
CA THR A 150 -2.71 -13.28 -2.25
C THR A 150 -2.44 -12.08 -1.36
N THR A 151 -1.21 -11.99 -0.86
CA THR A 151 -0.75 -10.85 -0.07
C THR A 151 -0.07 -9.84 -0.98
N LEU A 152 -0.45 -8.57 -0.84
CA LEU A 152 0.25 -7.42 -1.39
C LEU A 152 0.95 -6.71 -0.23
N THR A 153 2.26 -6.68 -0.28
CA THR A 153 3.10 -5.94 0.67
C THR A 153 3.59 -4.66 0.02
N VAL A 154 3.16 -3.51 0.55
CA VAL A 154 3.66 -2.18 0.17
C VAL A 154 4.71 -1.77 1.19
N LYS A 155 5.96 -1.70 0.75
CA LYS A 155 7.08 -1.21 1.56
C LYS A 155 7.03 0.32 1.61
N ALA A 156 7.37 0.86 2.78
CA ALA A 156 7.58 2.29 2.92
C ALA A 156 8.71 2.74 1.99
N ARG A 157 8.51 3.87 1.31
CA ARG A 157 9.60 4.48 0.55
C ARG A 157 10.69 4.94 1.51
N VAL A 158 11.92 4.51 1.23
CA VAL A 158 13.10 4.99 1.95
C VAL A 158 13.56 6.29 1.30
N CYS A 159 13.58 7.35 2.09
CA CYS A 159 14.09 8.65 1.69
C CYS A 159 15.43 8.89 2.37
N GLU A 160 16.41 9.38 1.61
CA GLU A 160 17.73 9.71 2.17
C GLU A 160 17.56 10.96 3.05
N ALA A 161 18.00 10.87 4.31
CA ALA A 161 18.02 12.03 5.18
C ALA A 161 18.81 13.17 4.50
N PRO A 162 18.32 14.42 4.54
CA PRO A 162 17.26 14.92 5.42
C PRO A 162 15.85 14.92 4.79
N SER A 163 15.66 14.32 3.62
CA SER A 163 14.32 14.24 3.03
C SER A 163 13.42 13.31 3.85
N VAL A 164 12.13 13.65 3.90
CA VAL A 164 11.11 12.85 4.59
C VAL A 164 10.17 12.23 3.57
N ASN A 165 9.68 11.03 3.86
CA ASN A 165 8.66 10.38 3.05
C ASN A 165 7.28 10.98 3.38
N GLU A 166 6.72 11.70 2.43
CA GLU A 166 5.34 12.20 2.48
C GLU A 166 4.50 11.45 1.45
N LYS A 167 3.71 10.47 1.91
CA LYS A 167 2.79 9.66 1.08
C LYS A 167 3.46 9.02 -0.14
N GLY A 168 4.65 8.45 0.04
CA GLY A 168 5.40 7.81 -1.05
C GLY A 168 6.19 8.78 -1.92
N VAL A 169 6.36 10.03 -1.51
CA VAL A 169 7.21 11.01 -2.19
C VAL A 169 8.28 11.50 -1.22
N CYS A 170 9.54 11.52 -1.64
CA CYS A 170 10.59 12.13 -0.85
C CYS A 170 10.52 13.65 -1.00
N VAL A 171 10.24 14.34 0.09
CA VAL A 171 10.12 15.80 0.14
C VAL A 171 11.28 16.37 0.96
N ALA A 172 11.90 17.43 0.44
CA ALA A 172 12.98 18.10 1.15
C ALA A 172 12.48 18.70 2.47
N PRO A 173 13.32 18.78 3.51
CA PRO A 173 12.92 19.39 4.78
C PRO A 173 12.47 20.84 4.54
N ALA A 174 11.42 21.26 5.26
CA ALA A 174 10.96 22.64 5.22
C ALA A 174 12.06 23.56 5.78
N THR A 175 12.78 24.26 4.91
CA THR A 175 13.79 25.24 5.32
C THR A 175 13.16 26.63 5.44
N THR A 176 13.55 27.37 6.46
CA THR A 176 13.23 28.80 6.64
C THR A 176 14.00 29.61 5.60
N ALA A 177 13.49 29.63 4.36
CA ALA A 177 13.86 30.47 3.22
C ALA A 177 15.35 30.87 3.07
N GLY A 178 16.04 30.22 2.12
CA GLY A 178 17.35 30.65 1.60
C GLY A 178 17.52 30.44 0.09
N TYR A 179 16.42 30.19 -0.63
CA TYR A 179 16.47 29.92 -2.07
C TYR A 179 16.97 31.14 -2.84
N VAL A 180 17.76 30.88 -3.88
CA VAL A 180 18.24 31.91 -4.81
C VAL A 180 17.66 31.63 -6.19
N SER A 181 17.28 32.67 -6.91
CA SER A 181 16.76 32.56 -8.28
C SER A 181 17.51 33.55 -9.14
N ARG A 182 18.15 33.04 -10.20
CA ARG A 182 18.98 33.82 -11.12
C ARG A 182 18.57 33.46 -12.55
N GLY A 183 17.82 34.37 -13.18
CA GLY A 183 17.13 34.08 -14.44
C GLY A 183 16.05 33.00 -14.24
N GLU A 184 16.07 31.98 -15.09
CA GLU A 184 15.14 30.83 -15.02
C GLU A 184 15.61 29.73 -14.05
N VAL A 185 16.80 29.91 -13.46
CA VAL A 185 17.44 28.90 -12.63
C VAL A 185 17.13 29.14 -11.15
N MET A 186 16.72 28.09 -10.44
CA MET A 186 16.44 28.11 -9.01
C MET A 186 17.43 27.24 -8.24
N TRP A 187 17.87 27.74 -7.09
CA TRP A 187 18.86 27.12 -6.23
C TRP A 187 18.31 26.83 -4.84
N MET A 188 18.51 25.59 -4.39
CA MET A 188 18.22 25.17 -3.02
C MET A 188 19.35 25.61 -2.08
N PRO A 189 19.05 26.16 -0.89
CA PRO A 189 20.09 26.53 0.07
C PRO A 189 20.90 25.34 0.58
N ALA A 190 22.21 25.50 0.59
CA ALA A 190 23.15 24.57 1.20
C ALA A 190 23.01 24.58 2.73
N SER A 191 22.35 23.55 3.27
CA SER A 191 21.94 23.52 4.69
C SER A 191 22.35 22.25 5.45
N PHE A 192 22.80 21.22 4.73
CA PHE A 192 23.22 19.94 5.29
C PHE A 192 24.30 19.32 4.41
N GLN A 193 25.00 18.33 4.93
CA GLN A 193 26.09 17.64 4.26
C GLN A 193 25.72 16.17 4.01
N LEU A 194 26.19 15.62 2.90
CA LEU A 194 26.04 14.20 2.52
C LEU A 194 27.28 13.77 1.74
N SER A 195 27.45 12.45 1.57
CA SER A 195 28.40 11.94 0.56
C SER A 195 27.92 12.22 -0.85
N TRP A 196 28.83 12.20 -1.83
CA TRP A 196 28.50 12.62 -3.20
C TRP A 196 27.34 11.83 -3.80
N ALA A 197 27.37 10.49 -3.66
CA ALA A 197 26.32 9.61 -4.19
C ALA A 197 24.95 9.90 -3.55
N LYS A 198 24.94 10.20 -2.24
CA LYS A 198 23.73 10.58 -1.51
C LYS A 198 23.23 11.97 -1.90
N ALA A 199 24.13 12.93 -2.11
CA ALA A 199 23.80 14.27 -2.57
C ALA A 199 23.20 14.27 -3.99
N ASP A 200 23.78 13.49 -4.90
CA ASP A 200 23.28 13.31 -6.26
C ASP A 200 21.90 12.64 -6.26
N ALA A 201 21.73 11.56 -5.48
CA ALA A 201 20.45 10.91 -5.29
C ALA A 201 19.41 11.86 -4.67
N PHE A 202 19.80 12.66 -3.67
CA PHE A 202 18.93 13.66 -3.05
C PHE A 202 18.43 14.66 -4.10
N CYS A 203 19.32 15.27 -4.89
CA CYS A 203 18.89 16.25 -5.90
C CYS A 203 18.03 15.61 -7.00
N LYS A 204 18.31 14.36 -7.41
CA LYS A 204 17.52 13.70 -8.47
C LYS A 204 16.13 13.27 -8.01
N ASN A 205 16.02 12.73 -6.80
CA ASN A 205 14.85 12.00 -6.34
C ASN A 205 13.98 12.78 -5.36
N THR A 206 14.47 13.88 -4.82
CA THR A 206 13.75 14.68 -3.83
C THR A 206 12.93 15.77 -4.51
N THR A 207 11.66 15.87 -4.12
CA THR A 207 10.81 16.99 -4.48
C THR A 207 11.16 18.17 -3.57
N ILE A 208 11.70 19.23 -4.17
CA ILE A 208 12.07 20.46 -3.47
C ILE A 208 11.07 21.55 -3.88
N LYS A 209 10.36 22.16 -2.93
CA LYS A 209 9.26 23.13 -3.17
C LYS A 209 8.18 22.64 -4.17
N GLY A 210 7.83 21.35 -4.14
CA GLY A 210 6.86 20.78 -5.09
C GLY A 210 7.38 20.66 -6.53
N GLN A 211 8.68 20.85 -6.75
CA GLN A 211 9.29 20.91 -8.06
C GLN A 211 10.29 19.74 -8.27
N LYS A 212 10.35 19.20 -9.49
CA LYS A 212 11.33 18.22 -10.00
C LYS A 212 11.41 18.30 -11.55
N PRO A 213 12.51 17.90 -12.22
CA PRO A 213 13.74 17.35 -11.65
C PRO A 213 14.70 18.44 -11.15
N TRP A 214 15.49 18.10 -10.13
CA TRP A 214 16.65 18.89 -9.70
C TRP A 214 17.93 18.10 -9.98
N ARG A 215 19.07 18.77 -9.91
CA ARG A 215 20.38 18.14 -10.05
C ARG A 215 21.43 18.87 -9.22
N LEU A 216 22.57 18.23 -9.02
CA LEU A 216 23.75 18.95 -8.57
C LEU A 216 24.19 19.97 -9.65
N PRO A 217 24.71 21.14 -9.24
CA PRO A 217 25.25 22.13 -10.17
C PRO A 217 26.56 21.67 -10.80
N THR A 218 26.95 22.26 -11.92
CA THR A 218 28.34 22.19 -12.39
C THR A 218 29.24 23.07 -11.53
N LYS A 219 30.55 22.79 -11.59
CA LYS A 219 31.58 23.66 -10.98
C LYS A 219 31.42 25.13 -11.38
N ASN A 220 31.21 25.41 -12.67
CA ASN A 220 31.10 26.79 -13.16
C ASN A 220 29.82 27.47 -12.66
N GLU A 221 28.67 26.80 -12.75
CA GLU A 221 27.40 27.34 -12.27
C GLU A 221 27.47 27.74 -10.80
N LEU A 222 28.06 26.88 -9.96
CA LEU A 222 28.16 27.14 -8.53
C LEU A 222 29.21 28.21 -8.21
N ALA A 223 30.37 28.19 -8.86
CA ALA A 223 31.39 29.23 -8.69
C ALA A 223 30.87 30.62 -9.08
N GLU A 224 30.12 30.72 -10.18
CA GLU A 224 29.50 31.97 -10.61
C GLU A 224 28.42 32.45 -9.64
N LEU A 225 27.63 31.54 -9.07
CA LEU A 225 26.64 31.90 -8.05
C LEU A 225 27.33 32.47 -6.80
N VAL A 226 28.38 31.81 -6.29
CA VAL A 226 29.11 32.29 -5.12
C VAL A 226 29.76 33.64 -5.40
N ALA A 227 30.43 33.78 -6.56
CA ALA A 227 31.09 35.02 -6.96
C ALA A 227 30.12 36.20 -7.17
N SER A 228 28.83 35.94 -7.40
CA SER A 228 27.81 36.99 -7.53
C SER A 228 27.46 37.70 -6.22
N GLY A 229 27.81 37.11 -5.06
CA GLY A 229 27.42 37.62 -3.74
C GLY A 229 25.94 37.40 -3.39
N GLU A 230 25.16 36.74 -4.25
CA GLU A 230 23.73 36.50 -4.01
C GLU A 230 23.45 35.59 -2.81
N LEU A 231 24.45 34.90 -2.27
CA LEU A 231 24.32 34.01 -1.11
C LEU A 231 24.32 34.76 0.24
N ASP A 232 24.79 36.01 0.25
CA ASP A 232 25.03 36.76 1.49
C ASP A 232 23.74 37.04 2.26
N GLY A 233 23.76 36.76 3.57
CA GLY A 233 22.62 36.97 4.46
C GLY A 233 21.44 36.01 4.26
N ARG A 234 21.54 35.01 3.37
CA ARG A 234 20.45 34.04 3.08
C ARG A 234 20.52 32.75 3.88
N GLY A 235 21.38 32.69 4.90
CA GLY A 235 21.50 31.54 5.78
C GLY A 235 22.15 30.30 5.15
N TRP A 236 22.81 30.44 4.01
CA TRP A 236 23.63 29.36 3.43
C TRP A 236 24.77 29.03 4.39
N LYS A 237 24.99 27.74 4.63
CA LYS A 237 26.09 27.29 5.48
C LYS A 237 27.39 27.38 4.69
N GLY A 238 28.41 27.99 5.29
CA GLY A 238 29.74 28.14 4.68
C GLY A 238 30.54 26.83 4.70
N GLY A 239 31.29 26.60 3.63
CA GLY A 239 32.12 25.41 3.41
C GLY A 239 32.04 24.93 1.96
N ASP A 240 32.61 23.76 1.69
CA ASP A 240 32.62 23.19 0.35
C ASP A 240 31.27 22.53 0.03
N ALA A 241 30.75 22.80 -1.17
CA ALA A 241 29.51 22.22 -1.67
C ALA A 241 29.74 21.37 -2.92
N TRP A 242 29.00 20.26 -3.00
CA TRP A 242 29.11 19.31 -4.10
C TRP A 242 28.69 19.89 -5.44
N THR A 243 29.38 19.43 -6.48
CA THR A 243 29.00 19.64 -7.88
C THR A 243 28.88 18.28 -8.59
N LYS A 244 28.25 18.26 -9.76
CA LYS A 244 28.24 17.08 -10.64
C LYS A 244 29.53 16.93 -11.46
N SER A 245 30.45 17.88 -11.37
CA SER A 245 31.69 17.87 -12.15
C SER A 245 32.68 16.88 -11.54
N ALA A 246 33.28 16.03 -12.36
CA ALA A 246 34.33 15.11 -11.93
C ALA A 246 35.58 15.87 -11.46
N GLY A 247 36.27 15.32 -10.47
CA GLY A 247 37.56 15.82 -9.99
C GLY A 247 38.73 15.36 -10.86
N ALA A 248 39.94 15.72 -10.47
CA ALA A 248 41.17 15.40 -11.20
C ALA A 248 41.54 13.91 -11.15
N THR A 249 41.07 13.16 -10.14
CA THR A 249 41.34 11.73 -9.98
C THR A 249 40.07 10.90 -10.02
N ALA A 250 40.20 9.59 -10.27
CA ALA A 250 39.08 8.67 -10.13
C ALA A 250 38.44 8.77 -8.73
N ASP A 251 37.12 8.58 -8.66
CA ASP A 251 36.31 8.64 -7.44
C ASP A 251 36.41 9.97 -6.65
N THR A 252 36.82 11.06 -7.31
CA THR A 252 36.76 12.41 -6.76
C THR A 252 35.82 13.29 -7.57
N TYR A 253 35.24 14.27 -6.89
CA TYR A 253 34.32 15.25 -7.48
C TYR A 253 34.71 16.65 -7.09
N ALA A 254 34.51 17.59 -8.02
CA ALA A 254 34.79 18.98 -7.76
C ALA A 254 33.77 19.54 -6.75
N THR A 255 34.27 20.30 -5.80
CA THR A 255 33.50 21.12 -4.87
C THR A 255 33.79 22.59 -5.10
N VAL A 256 32.87 23.45 -4.65
CA VAL A 256 33.07 24.89 -4.62
C VAL A 256 32.81 25.39 -3.20
N ASN A 257 33.75 26.15 -2.68
CA ASN A 257 33.64 26.79 -1.38
C ASN A 257 32.63 27.94 -1.44
N LEU A 258 31.59 27.86 -0.63
CA LEU A 258 30.47 28.80 -0.62
C LEU A 258 30.81 30.19 -0.06
N LEU A 259 32.00 30.38 0.51
CA LEU A 259 32.46 31.67 1.03
C LEU A 259 33.51 32.34 0.14
N SER A 260 34.33 31.55 -0.57
CA SER A 260 35.46 32.08 -1.34
C SER A 260 35.34 31.86 -2.86
N SER A 261 34.35 31.09 -3.33
CA SER A 261 34.21 30.60 -4.71
C SER A 261 35.37 29.70 -5.19
N ALA A 262 36.33 29.39 -4.32
CA ALA A 262 37.45 28.52 -4.65
C ALA A 262 36.94 27.09 -4.90
N ALA A 263 37.49 26.43 -5.92
CA ALA A 263 37.15 25.05 -6.23
C ALA A 263 38.25 24.08 -5.78
N SER A 264 37.82 22.96 -5.22
CA SER A 264 38.68 21.86 -4.74
C SER A 264 38.13 20.54 -5.25
N ASP A 265 38.84 19.44 -5.03
CA ASP A 265 38.33 18.08 -5.28
C ASP A 265 38.28 17.33 -3.94
N LEU A 266 37.18 16.63 -3.69
CA LEU A 266 36.99 15.76 -2.52
C LEU A 266 36.67 14.33 -2.97
N ALA A 267 36.96 13.35 -2.11
CA ALA A 267 36.63 11.96 -2.40
C ALA A 267 35.11 11.75 -2.33
N ALA A 268 34.56 10.86 -3.16
CA ALA A 268 33.13 10.59 -3.22
C ALA A 268 32.52 10.15 -1.87
N SER A 269 33.35 9.59 -0.98
CA SER A 269 33.00 9.18 0.39
C SER A 269 32.98 10.30 1.42
N ASP A 270 33.63 11.43 1.13
CA ASP A 270 33.67 12.58 2.05
C ASP A 270 32.30 13.22 2.16
N GLU A 271 32.11 14.10 3.15
CA GLU A 271 30.88 14.88 3.31
C GLU A 271 31.12 16.33 2.90
N ALA A 272 30.24 16.85 2.04
CA ALA A 272 30.22 18.24 1.64
C ALA A 272 28.77 18.74 1.55
N TYR A 273 28.59 20.06 1.55
CA TYR A 273 27.27 20.65 1.53
C TYR A 273 26.51 20.35 0.24
N VAL A 274 25.20 20.13 0.38
CA VAL A 274 24.32 19.81 -0.75
C VAL A 274 23.53 21.05 -1.15
N THR A 275 23.72 21.50 -2.39
CA THR A 275 22.83 22.45 -3.07
C THR A 275 22.38 21.84 -4.38
N CYS A 276 21.12 22.02 -4.71
CA CYS A 276 20.54 21.55 -5.95
C CYS A 276 20.13 22.73 -6.81
N VAL A 277 20.25 22.57 -8.12
CA VAL A 277 19.88 23.55 -9.12
C VAL A 277 18.84 22.96 -10.07
N ARG A 278 17.90 23.80 -10.53
CA ARG A 278 16.92 23.51 -11.56
C ARG A 278 16.86 24.64 -12.56
#